data_AF-A0A0W7TKY8-F1
#
_entry.id   AF-A0A0W7TKY8-F1
#
_cell.length_a   1.000
_cell.length_b   1.000
_cell.length_c   1.000
_cell.angle_alpha   90.00
_cell.angle_beta   90.00
_cell.angle_gamma   90.00
#
_symmetry.space_group_name_H-M   'P 1'
#
loop_
_entity.id
_entity.type
_entity.pdbx_description
1 polymer ?
#
loop_
_entity_poly.entity_id
_entity_poly.type
_entity_poly.pdbx_seq_one_letter_code
_entity_poly.pdbx_strand_id
1 'polypeptide(L)'
;MEAGVLFTDEAGKLVNKNHETSDYPIFKIAQTTEQQKAMVRWAVESKDDVMTDTWNDEAIHQSWIDYCNSLNKDEGLDYITGKIVPLASKHPADIRRSGDKAKLITSNDKSGFTFRGRFTDSNQVCGIGMDASLKMHSALRWLIRRQGYRWGDLCIITWTLSGEKVSNPVDDPLEWNREDEPKIADTGIENAIRINSRLRGYNSKILNETVFLMAIDSAVPGRMSILMFRDELGNDFVRKLERWQEICGWKHTYAKDKKRSQEEHYLLWGLLACGHRKDRIREQERYSEEDRREINHEDPRVHNERRQHAGRHC
;
A
#
# COMPACT_ATOMS: atom_id res chain seq x y z
N MET A 1 28.31 1.73 23.46
CA MET A 1 27.48 2.87 22.99
C MET A 1 28.38 4.07 22.71
N GLU A 2 29.35 3.94 21.80
CA GLU A 2 30.35 4.99 21.56
C GLU A 2 29.94 6.00 20.48
N ALA A 3 28.94 5.67 19.64
CA ALA A 3 28.51 6.52 18.53
C ALA A 3 27.58 7.68 18.92
N GLY A 4 27.17 7.81 20.20
CA GLY A 4 26.34 8.92 20.68
C GLY A 4 24.90 9.01 20.13
N VAL A 5 24.39 7.93 19.53
CA VAL A 5 23.06 7.90 18.89
C VAL A 5 21.94 7.59 19.89
N LEU A 6 22.18 6.63 20.80
CA LEU A 6 21.28 6.26 21.89
C LEU A 6 21.86 6.74 23.21
N PHE A 7 21.01 7.30 24.06
CA PHE A 7 21.38 7.87 25.35
C PHE A 7 20.89 6.97 26.49
N THR A 8 21.74 6.73 27.47
CA THR A 8 21.41 5.94 28.66
C THR A 8 21.66 6.70 29.94
N ASP A 9 20.99 6.26 31.01
CA ASP A 9 21.28 6.71 32.37
C ASP A 9 22.56 6.05 32.92
N GLU A 10 22.90 6.38 34.17
CA GLU A 10 24.07 5.83 34.88
C GLU A 10 24.01 4.30 35.06
N ALA A 11 22.82 3.71 35.00
CA ALA A 11 22.61 2.26 35.07
C ALA A 11 22.67 1.59 33.68
N GLY A 12 22.93 2.34 32.61
CA GLY A 12 23.00 1.83 31.24
C GLY A 12 21.63 1.58 30.60
N LYS A 13 20.55 2.12 31.16
CA LYS A 13 19.19 1.98 30.62
C LYS A 13 18.83 3.16 29.72
N LEU A 14 18.11 2.91 28.63
CA LEU A 14 17.65 3.95 27.71
C LEU A 14 16.78 4.99 28.44
N VAL A 15 17.13 6.27 28.27
CA VAL A 15 16.35 7.37 28.84
C VAL A 15 15.15 7.74 27.96
N ASN A 16 14.07 8.20 28.57
CA ASN A 16 12.93 8.78 27.85
C ASN A 16 13.03 10.30 27.82
N LYS A 17 12.28 10.92 26.91
CA LYS A 17 12.20 12.38 26.77
C LYS A 17 11.60 12.99 28.04
N ASN A 18 12.36 13.84 28.71
CA ASN A 18 11.93 14.68 29.82
C ASN A 18 12.48 16.11 29.62
N HIS A 19 12.34 17.00 30.61
CA HIS A 19 12.85 18.37 30.49
C HIS A 19 14.37 18.42 30.22
N GLU A 20 15.15 17.56 30.87
CA GLU A 20 16.63 17.53 30.79
C GLU A 20 17.13 16.86 29.50
N THR A 21 16.43 15.84 29.02
CA THR A 21 16.81 15.07 27.82
C THR A 21 16.11 15.56 26.56
N SER A 22 15.23 16.57 26.66
CA SER A 22 14.42 17.07 25.53
C SER A 22 15.25 17.54 24.34
N ASP A 23 16.48 17.98 24.59
CA ASP A 23 17.38 18.48 23.57
C ASP A 23 18.16 17.40 22.81
N TYR A 24 18.11 16.14 23.26
CA TYR A 24 18.81 15.05 22.60
C TYR A 24 18.33 14.87 21.14
N PRO A 25 19.26 14.74 20.16
CA PRO A 25 18.93 14.71 18.74
C PRO A 25 17.87 13.67 18.38
N ILE A 26 17.93 12.49 19.01
CA ILE A 26 17.00 11.39 18.72
C ILE A 26 15.53 11.76 18.94
N PHE A 27 15.20 12.56 19.96
CA PHE A 27 13.82 12.97 20.25
C PHE A 27 13.32 14.07 19.32
N LYS A 28 14.23 14.83 18.69
CA LYS A 28 13.92 15.83 17.68
C LYS A 28 13.74 15.18 16.30
N ILE A 29 14.65 14.29 15.94
CA ILE A 29 14.68 13.61 14.63
C ILE A 29 13.58 12.56 14.53
N ALA A 30 13.50 11.62 15.49
CA ALA A 30 12.55 10.52 15.44
C ALA A 30 11.15 10.89 15.95
N GLN A 31 10.95 12.14 16.41
CA GLN A 31 9.67 12.66 16.93
C GLN A 31 8.99 11.71 17.94
N THR A 32 9.80 11.06 18.77
CA THR A 32 9.36 10.10 19.78
C THR A 32 9.65 10.61 21.19
N THR A 33 8.94 10.09 22.19
CA THR A 33 9.23 10.27 23.61
C THR A 33 10.04 9.12 24.20
N GLU A 34 10.08 7.98 23.52
CA GLU A 34 10.82 6.79 23.94
C GLU A 34 11.81 6.41 22.85
N GLN A 35 13.11 6.33 23.19
CA GLN A 35 14.15 6.04 22.20
C GLN A 35 13.96 4.69 21.51
N GLN A 36 13.49 3.68 22.25
CA GLN A 36 13.19 2.35 21.73
C GLN A 36 12.08 2.30 20.66
N LYS A 37 11.29 3.37 20.52
CA LYS A 37 10.27 3.50 19.47
C LYS A 37 10.80 4.19 18.22
N ALA A 38 12.04 4.71 18.24
CA ALA A 38 12.65 5.30 17.07
C ALA A 38 12.87 4.24 15.99
N MET A 39 12.38 4.48 14.78
CA MET A 39 12.71 3.64 13.63
C MET A 39 14.10 4.01 13.16
N VAL A 40 14.99 3.02 13.12
CA VAL A 40 16.37 3.19 12.66
C VAL A 40 16.51 2.53 11.29
N ARG A 41 17.10 3.26 10.35
CA ARG A 41 17.67 2.72 9.12
C ARG A 41 19.17 2.91 9.21
N TRP A 42 19.93 1.91 8.79
CA TRP A 42 21.38 1.96 8.80
C TRP A 42 21.92 1.53 7.44
N ALA A 43 23.16 1.92 7.19
CA ALA A 43 23.94 1.54 6.03
C ALA A 43 25.30 1.04 6.55
N VAL A 44 25.89 0.06 5.89
CA VAL A 44 27.19 -0.51 6.26
C VAL A 44 28.17 -0.26 5.14
N GLU A 45 29.18 0.56 5.40
CA GLU A 45 30.25 0.81 4.43
C GLU A 45 31.40 -0.17 4.67
N SER A 46 31.72 -0.99 3.66
CA SER A 46 32.88 -1.87 3.63
C SER A 46 33.70 -1.59 2.38
N LYS A 47 35.02 -1.81 2.42
CA LYS A 47 35.90 -1.58 1.26
C LYS A 47 35.57 -2.50 0.08
N ASP A 48 34.99 -3.66 0.37
CA ASP A 48 34.75 -4.72 -0.61
C ASP A 48 33.27 -4.85 -1.01
N ASP A 49 32.38 -4.03 -0.42
CA ASP A 49 30.94 -4.08 -0.67
C ASP A 49 30.45 -2.79 -1.33
N VAL A 50 29.77 -2.95 -2.46
CA VAL A 50 29.19 -1.84 -3.22
C VAL A 50 27.79 -1.49 -2.70
N MET A 51 27.13 -2.40 -1.98
CA MET A 51 25.77 -2.25 -1.47
C MET A 51 25.79 -1.76 -0.02
N THR A 52 25.99 -0.46 0.15
CA THR A 52 25.97 0.18 1.47
C THR A 52 24.60 0.16 2.13
N ASP A 53 23.54 0.21 1.31
CA ASP A 53 22.16 0.34 1.74
C ASP A 53 21.61 -1.03 2.17
N THR A 54 21.59 -1.31 3.49
CA THR A 54 21.19 -2.64 4.00
C THR A 54 19.73 -3.00 3.71
N TRP A 55 18.89 -2.04 3.32
CA TRP A 55 17.50 -2.28 2.90
C TRP A 55 17.37 -2.71 1.43
N ASN A 56 18.47 -2.72 0.68
CA ASN A 56 18.55 -3.27 -0.67
C ASN A 56 19.28 -4.63 -0.68
N ASP A 57 19.84 -5.07 0.45
CA ASP A 57 20.57 -6.32 0.58
C ASP A 57 19.62 -7.50 0.85
N GLU A 58 19.46 -8.36 -0.16
CA GLU A 58 18.62 -9.56 -0.09
C GLU A 58 19.13 -10.58 0.95
N ALA A 59 20.43 -10.66 1.22
CA ALA A 59 20.98 -11.57 2.23
C ALA A 59 20.62 -11.11 3.65
N ILE A 60 20.62 -9.79 3.89
CA ILE A 60 20.13 -9.22 5.16
C ILE A 60 18.62 -9.46 5.31
N HIS A 61 17.84 -9.28 4.23
CA HIS A 61 16.41 -9.59 4.24
C HIS A 61 16.16 -11.05 4.60
N GLN A 62 16.88 -11.99 3.98
CA GLN A 62 16.75 -13.41 4.27
C GLN A 62 17.14 -13.74 5.71
N SER A 63 18.25 -13.20 6.20
CA SER A 63 18.69 -13.38 7.59
C SER A 63 17.66 -12.88 8.61
N TRP A 64 17.00 -11.76 8.31
CA TRP A 64 15.91 -11.24 9.14
C TRP A 64 14.66 -12.13 9.10
N ILE A 65 14.29 -12.66 7.93
CA ILE A 65 13.19 -13.62 7.78
C ILE A 65 13.46 -14.87 8.61
N ASP A 66 14.67 -15.42 8.54
CA ASP A 66 15.07 -16.62 9.28
C ASP A 66 15.05 -16.37 10.79
N TYR A 67 15.53 -15.21 11.24
CA TYR A 67 15.41 -14.79 12.63
C TYR A 67 13.95 -14.68 13.08
N CYS A 68 13.08 -14.00 12.32
CA CYS A 68 11.66 -13.91 12.64
C CYS A 68 10.98 -15.29 12.71
N ASN A 69 11.31 -16.20 11.81
CA ASN A 69 10.81 -17.58 11.83
C ASN A 69 11.29 -18.35 13.06
N SER A 70 12.50 -18.08 13.56
CA SER A 70 13.04 -18.70 14.76
C SER A 70 12.36 -18.27 16.08
N LEU A 71 11.67 -17.11 16.09
CA LEU A 71 11.06 -16.55 17.30
C LEU A 71 9.78 -17.29 17.73
N ASN A 72 9.03 -17.86 16.78
CA ASN A 72 7.84 -18.65 17.08
C ASN A 72 8.18 -20.13 17.05
N LYS A 73 7.86 -20.83 18.14
CA LYS A 73 8.06 -22.29 18.26
C LYS A 73 6.80 -23.09 17.92
N ASP A 74 5.68 -22.41 17.75
CA ASP A 74 4.39 -23.04 17.48
C ASP A 74 4.27 -23.29 15.98
N GLU A 75 4.70 -24.49 15.56
CA GLU A 75 4.51 -24.97 14.20
C GLU A 75 3.06 -25.40 13.96
N GLY A 76 2.58 -25.15 12.75
CA GLY A 76 1.28 -25.60 12.31
C GLY A 76 1.13 -25.47 10.79
N LEU A 77 -0.02 -25.89 10.29
CA LEU A 77 -0.33 -25.79 8.87
C LEU A 77 -0.55 -24.33 8.49
N ASP A 78 0.26 -23.81 7.57
CA ASP A 78 -0.02 -22.55 6.87
C ASP A 78 -1.08 -22.80 5.80
N TYR A 79 -2.24 -22.18 5.97
CA TYR A 79 -3.38 -22.37 5.07
C TYR A 79 -3.17 -21.68 3.72
N ILE A 80 -2.18 -20.78 3.60
CA ILE A 80 -1.82 -20.12 2.35
C ILE A 80 -0.91 -21.02 1.52
N THR A 81 0.12 -21.59 2.12
CA THR A 81 1.14 -22.37 1.39
C THR A 81 0.96 -23.89 1.48
N GLY A 82 0.11 -24.38 2.38
CA GLY A 82 -0.10 -25.81 2.65
C GLY A 82 1.07 -26.51 3.35
N LYS A 83 2.02 -25.76 3.93
CA LYS A 83 3.22 -26.30 4.57
C LYS A 83 3.12 -26.23 6.08
N ILE A 84 3.79 -27.15 6.79
CA ILE A 84 3.97 -27.04 8.24
C ILE A 84 5.14 -26.07 8.51
N VAL A 85 4.84 -24.93 9.14
CA VAL A 85 5.80 -23.85 9.42
C VAL A 85 5.45 -23.16 10.74
N PRO A 86 6.38 -22.38 11.32
CA PRO A 86 6.05 -21.48 12.44
C PRO A 86 4.91 -20.52 12.09
N LEU A 87 3.83 -20.58 12.87
CA LEU A 87 2.66 -19.73 12.63
C LEU A 87 2.87 -18.31 13.14
N ALA A 88 2.26 -17.34 12.48
CA ALA A 88 2.30 -15.94 12.87
C ALA A 88 1.41 -15.68 14.09
N SER A 89 2.03 -15.39 15.24
CA SER A 89 1.30 -14.95 16.45
C SER A 89 0.79 -13.50 16.34
N LYS A 90 1.40 -12.68 15.48
CA LYS A 90 1.00 -11.30 15.19
C LYS A 90 1.13 -11.00 13.71
N HIS A 91 0.05 -10.52 13.12
CA HIS A 91 0.06 -9.99 11.76
C HIS A 91 0.41 -8.48 11.74
N PRO A 92 1.00 -7.99 10.63
CA PRO A 92 1.30 -6.58 10.44
C PRO A 92 0.09 -5.66 10.58
N ALA A 93 0.34 -4.45 11.09
CA ALA A 93 -0.58 -3.31 11.02
C ALA A 93 -0.08 -2.32 9.95
N ASP A 94 -0.61 -1.08 9.97
CA ASP A 94 -0.20 0.02 9.10
C ASP A 94 -0.42 -0.27 7.60
N ILE A 95 -1.50 -1.00 7.30
CA ILE A 95 -1.81 -1.48 5.94
C ILE A 95 -2.17 -0.31 5.01
N ARG A 96 -3.02 0.63 5.44
CA ARG A 96 -3.45 1.76 4.59
C ARG A 96 -2.46 2.93 4.60
N ARG A 97 -1.82 3.17 5.75
CA ARG A 97 -0.80 4.23 5.96
C ARG A 97 0.00 3.98 7.23
N SER A 98 1.12 4.67 7.36
CA SER A 98 1.86 4.77 8.61
C SER A 98 0.98 5.34 9.73
N GLY A 99 0.96 4.68 10.89
CA GLY A 99 0.15 5.07 12.06
C GLY A 99 -1.27 4.48 12.06
N ASP A 100 -1.68 3.84 10.98
CA ASP A 100 -2.92 3.06 10.91
C ASP A 100 -2.76 1.70 11.61
N LYS A 101 -2.98 1.68 12.91
CA LYS A 101 -2.82 0.47 13.74
C LYS A 101 -3.86 -0.62 13.47
N ALA A 102 -4.73 -0.44 12.48
CA ALA A 102 -5.73 -1.44 12.10
C ALA A 102 -5.09 -2.67 11.46
N LYS A 103 -5.58 -3.85 11.84
CA LYS A 103 -5.12 -5.14 11.34
C LYS A 103 -6.23 -5.83 10.56
N LEU A 104 -5.86 -6.42 9.43
CA LEU A 104 -6.75 -7.24 8.61
C LEU A 104 -6.99 -8.62 9.24
N ILE A 105 -5.93 -9.21 9.80
CA ILE A 105 -5.98 -10.51 10.49
C ILE A 105 -5.57 -10.31 11.94
N THR A 106 -6.46 -10.70 12.87
CA THR A 106 -6.25 -10.54 14.31
C THR A 106 -7.02 -11.61 15.07
N SER A 107 -6.38 -12.23 16.06
CA SER A 107 -6.97 -13.24 16.94
C SER A 107 -6.77 -12.91 18.42
N ASN A 108 -7.07 -11.67 18.82
CA ASN A 108 -6.84 -11.20 20.19
C ASN A 108 -7.98 -11.51 21.19
N ASP A 109 -9.07 -12.13 20.74
CA ASP A 109 -10.21 -12.41 21.59
C ASP A 109 -10.08 -13.79 22.25
N LYS A 110 -9.68 -13.80 23.52
CA LYS A 110 -9.56 -15.01 24.35
C LYS A 110 -10.72 -15.21 25.32
N SER A 111 -11.69 -14.29 25.36
CA SER A 111 -12.77 -14.29 26.34
C SER A 111 -14.16 -14.50 25.74
N GLY A 112 -14.31 -14.45 24.40
CA GLY A 112 -15.56 -14.74 23.69
C GLY A 112 -15.62 -16.11 22.99
N PHE A 113 -16.73 -16.35 22.27
CA PHE A 113 -16.97 -17.54 21.45
C PHE A 113 -16.59 -17.34 19.96
N THR A 114 -15.71 -16.37 19.67
CA THR A 114 -15.32 -16.02 18.29
C THR A 114 -14.78 -17.24 17.52
N PHE A 115 -14.05 -18.12 18.20
CA PHE A 115 -13.68 -19.46 17.71
C PHE A 115 -13.86 -20.57 18.75
N ARG A 116 -13.96 -20.20 20.03
CA ARG A 116 -14.13 -21.11 21.15
C ARG A 116 -15.49 -21.80 21.08
N GLY A 117 -15.51 -23.11 21.34
CA GLY A 117 -16.69 -23.98 21.19
C GLY A 117 -16.64 -24.88 19.96
N ARG A 118 -15.85 -24.52 18.94
CA ARG A 118 -15.43 -25.43 17.86
C ARG A 118 -13.92 -25.70 17.90
N PHE A 119 -13.15 -24.67 18.21
CA PHE A 119 -11.69 -24.72 18.28
C PHE A 119 -11.21 -24.22 19.64
N THR A 120 -10.08 -24.75 20.12
CA THR A 120 -9.46 -24.32 21.39
C THR A 120 -8.45 -23.20 21.17
N ASP A 121 -7.89 -23.10 19.96
CA ASP A 121 -6.89 -22.13 19.58
C ASP A 121 -7.23 -21.45 18.24
N SER A 122 -6.85 -20.17 18.08
CA SER A 122 -7.12 -19.43 16.86
C SER A 122 -6.39 -20.00 15.63
N ASN A 123 -5.23 -20.61 15.84
CA ASN A 123 -4.43 -21.23 14.79
C ASN A 123 -5.13 -22.44 14.17
N GLN A 124 -6.09 -23.06 14.87
CA GLN A 124 -6.92 -24.14 14.32
C GLN A 124 -7.99 -23.62 13.37
N VAL A 125 -8.37 -22.34 13.48
CA VAL A 125 -9.32 -21.69 12.58
C VAL A 125 -8.63 -21.31 11.28
N CYS A 126 -7.53 -20.56 11.39
CA CYS A 126 -6.74 -20.08 10.27
C CYS A 126 -5.30 -19.85 10.74
N GLY A 127 -4.46 -20.87 10.57
CA GLY A 127 -3.03 -20.78 10.75
C GLY A 127 -2.40 -20.19 9.50
N ILE A 128 -1.62 -19.11 9.64
CA ILE A 128 -0.86 -18.50 8.55
C ILE A 128 0.59 -18.40 8.98
N GLY A 129 1.51 -18.82 8.11
CA GLY A 129 2.94 -18.74 8.37
C GLY A 129 3.41 -17.28 8.47
N MET A 130 4.48 -17.04 9.23
CA MET A 130 5.05 -15.69 9.38
C MET A 130 5.45 -15.09 8.03
N ASP A 131 6.16 -15.86 7.21
CA ASP A 131 6.61 -15.43 5.87
C ASP A 131 5.43 -15.07 4.95
N ALA A 132 4.44 -15.96 4.82
CA ALA A 132 3.24 -15.72 4.01
C ALA A 132 2.48 -14.47 4.49
N SER A 133 2.33 -14.31 5.81
CA SER A 133 1.71 -13.13 6.40
C SER A 133 2.48 -11.85 6.05
N LEU A 134 3.80 -11.81 6.23
CA LEU A 134 4.61 -10.63 5.93
C LEU A 134 4.56 -10.28 4.44
N LYS A 135 4.74 -11.25 3.55
CA LYS A 135 4.67 -11.05 2.09
C LYS A 135 3.33 -10.49 1.65
N MET A 136 2.23 -11.11 2.08
CA MET A 136 0.88 -10.66 1.73
C MET A 136 0.59 -9.23 2.19
N HIS A 137 0.93 -8.89 3.45
CA HIS A 137 0.67 -7.54 3.98
C HIS A 137 1.61 -6.48 3.38
N SER A 138 2.84 -6.85 3.02
CA SER A 138 3.78 -5.95 2.33
C SER A 138 3.35 -5.71 0.88
N ALA A 139 2.92 -6.75 0.17
CA ALA A 139 2.37 -6.62 -1.18
C ALA A 139 1.13 -5.73 -1.19
N LEU A 140 0.20 -5.92 -0.23
CA LEU A 140 -0.98 -5.07 -0.10
C LEU A 140 -0.63 -3.60 0.18
N ARG A 141 0.32 -3.35 1.11
CA ARG A 141 0.82 -1.99 1.38
C ARG A 141 1.43 -1.33 0.14
N TRP A 142 2.27 -2.08 -0.59
CA TRP A 142 2.88 -1.61 -1.82
C TRP A 142 1.82 -1.28 -2.88
N LEU A 143 0.81 -2.13 -3.04
CA LEU A 143 -0.27 -1.92 -4.00
C LEU A 143 -1.17 -0.74 -3.64
N ILE A 144 -1.50 -0.56 -2.35
CA ILE A 144 -2.25 0.60 -1.85
C ILE A 144 -1.51 1.89 -2.18
N ARG A 145 -0.20 1.96 -1.89
CA ARG A 145 0.61 3.15 -2.17
C ARG A 145 0.72 3.45 -3.66
N ARG A 146 0.86 2.40 -4.47
CA ARG A 146 1.07 2.53 -5.91
C ARG A 146 -0.21 2.94 -6.66
N GLN A 147 -1.35 2.37 -6.29
CA GLN A 147 -2.58 2.51 -7.09
C GLN A 147 -3.89 2.45 -6.29
N GLY A 148 -3.84 2.59 -4.97
CA GLY A 148 -5.01 2.66 -4.11
C GLY A 148 -5.77 4.00 -4.21
N TYR A 149 -7.08 3.93 -4.08
CA TYR A 149 -7.96 5.06 -3.79
C TYR A 149 -8.29 5.08 -2.32
N ARG A 150 -8.32 6.27 -1.72
CA ARG A 150 -8.58 6.45 -0.29
C ARG A 150 -9.61 7.54 -0.06
N TRP A 151 -10.52 7.28 0.87
CA TRP A 151 -11.55 8.20 1.32
C TRP A 151 -11.78 8.04 2.83
N GLY A 152 -11.06 8.85 3.62
CA GLY A 152 -10.98 8.64 5.07
C GLY A 152 -10.32 7.30 5.39
N ASP A 153 -11.06 6.42 6.07
CA ASP A 153 -10.63 5.06 6.40
C ASP A 153 -10.94 4.05 5.28
N LEU A 154 -11.87 4.35 4.37
CA LEU A 154 -12.12 3.51 3.20
C LEU A 154 -10.91 3.54 2.28
N CYS A 155 -10.42 2.36 1.90
CA CYS A 155 -9.41 2.18 0.87
C CYS A 155 -9.93 1.19 -0.18
N ILE A 156 -9.91 1.60 -1.43
CA ILE A 156 -10.28 0.77 -2.58
C ILE A 156 -9.03 0.56 -3.41
N ILE A 157 -8.70 -0.68 -3.72
CA ILE A 157 -7.56 -1.04 -4.57
C ILE A 157 -8.09 -1.87 -5.73
N THR A 158 -7.56 -1.60 -6.92
CA THR A 158 -7.83 -2.40 -8.11
C THR A 158 -6.52 -2.85 -8.71
N TRP A 159 -6.41 -4.08 -9.23
CA TRP A 159 -5.19 -4.60 -9.87
C TRP A 159 -5.47 -5.73 -10.85
N THR A 160 -4.49 -6.08 -11.69
CA THR A 160 -4.49 -7.23 -12.60
C THR A 160 -3.50 -8.30 -12.13
N LEU A 161 -3.79 -9.59 -12.36
CA LEU A 161 -2.91 -10.70 -11.95
C LEU A 161 -1.74 -10.97 -12.91
N SER A 162 -1.78 -10.48 -14.14
CA SER A 162 -0.71 -10.64 -15.14
C SER A 162 -0.99 -9.71 -16.31
N GLY A 163 0.06 -9.12 -16.89
CA GLY A 163 -0.01 -8.26 -18.06
C GLY A 163 -0.56 -8.99 -19.29
N GLU A 164 -1.87 -9.00 -19.46
CA GLU A 164 -2.40 -8.94 -20.82
C GLU A 164 -1.90 -7.63 -21.41
N LYS A 165 -1.15 -7.71 -22.51
CA LYS A 165 -0.79 -6.55 -23.34
C LYS A 165 -2.06 -5.73 -23.51
N VAL A 166 -2.11 -4.53 -22.92
CA VAL A 166 -2.88 -3.47 -23.56
C VAL A 166 -2.11 -3.21 -24.86
N SER A 167 -2.52 -3.87 -25.95
CA SER A 167 -1.90 -3.63 -27.24
C SER A 167 -2.08 -2.15 -27.55
N ASN A 168 -0.96 -1.44 -27.69
CA ASN A 168 -1.03 -0.12 -28.27
C ASN A 168 -1.48 -0.33 -29.72
N PRO A 169 -2.59 0.30 -30.17
CA PRO A 169 -3.15 0.08 -31.50
C PRO A 169 -2.23 0.51 -32.66
N VAL A 170 -1.05 1.03 -32.34
CA VAL A 170 0.00 1.43 -33.29
C VAL A 170 1.20 0.47 -33.29
N ASP A 171 1.21 -0.56 -32.43
CA ASP A 171 2.30 -1.54 -32.40
C ASP A 171 2.24 -2.50 -33.59
N ASP A 172 3.40 -2.80 -34.18
CA ASP A 172 3.55 -3.72 -35.31
C ASP A 172 3.25 -5.18 -34.89
N PRO A 173 2.31 -5.88 -35.55
CA PRO A 173 1.98 -7.28 -35.27
C PRO A 173 3.17 -8.25 -35.26
N LEU A 174 4.28 -7.91 -35.93
CA LEU A 174 5.50 -8.73 -36.00
C LEU A 174 6.37 -8.70 -34.73
N GLU A 175 6.16 -7.75 -33.81
CA GLU A 175 6.92 -7.67 -32.55
C GLU A 175 6.40 -8.60 -31.44
N TRP A 176 5.40 -9.45 -31.72
CA TRP A 176 4.85 -10.41 -30.77
C TRP A 176 5.85 -11.52 -30.36
N ASN A 177 6.86 -11.81 -31.20
CA ASN A 177 7.72 -12.99 -31.08
C ASN A 177 9.13 -12.74 -30.49
N ARG A 178 9.38 -11.64 -29.77
CA ARG A 178 10.66 -11.48 -29.04
C ARG A 178 10.55 -12.08 -27.63
N GLU A 179 11.34 -13.12 -27.36
CA GLU A 179 11.49 -13.74 -26.05
C GLU A 179 12.26 -12.83 -25.07
N ASP A 180 11.66 -12.67 -23.88
CA ASP A 180 12.23 -12.49 -22.54
C ASP A 180 13.26 -11.37 -22.27
N GLU A 181 12.76 -10.13 -22.19
CA GLU A 181 13.17 -9.23 -21.10
C GLU A 181 12.29 -9.51 -19.87
N PRO A 182 12.82 -9.39 -18.62
CA PRO A 182 12.01 -9.54 -17.42
C PRO A 182 10.87 -8.51 -17.44
N LYS A 183 9.67 -8.99 -17.77
CA LYS A 183 8.46 -8.16 -17.85
C LYS A 183 8.21 -7.59 -16.47
N ILE A 184 8.36 -6.27 -16.32
CA ILE A 184 7.88 -5.55 -15.14
C ILE A 184 6.41 -5.97 -14.97
N ALA A 185 6.08 -6.58 -13.83
CA ALA A 185 4.71 -6.99 -13.56
C ALA A 185 3.79 -5.77 -13.65
N ASP A 186 2.94 -5.72 -14.68
CA ASP A 186 1.94 -4.68 -14.82
C ASP A 186 0.73 -5.02 -13.96
N THR A 187 0.59 -4.27 -12.87
CA THR A 187 -0.55 -4.34 -11.96
C THR A 187 -1.77 -3.59 -12.48
N GLY A 188 -1.74 -3.10 -13.71
CA GLY A 188 -2.84 -2.37 -14.35
C GLY A 188 -2.96 -0.93 -13.82
N ILE A 189 -1.83 -0.28 -13.54
CA ILE A 189 -1.77 1.04 -12.88
C ILE A 189 -2.61 2.06 -13.63
N GLU A 190 -2.52 2.09 -14.97
CA GLU A 190 -3.29 3.04 -15.76
C GLU A 190 -4.79 2.84 -15.58
N ASN A 191 -5.25 1.58 -15.59
CA ASN A 191 -6.65 1.26 -15.36
C ASN A 191 -7.08 1.62 -13.93
N ALA A 192 -6.23 1.35 -12.93
CA ALA A 192 -6.48 1.74 -11.55
C ALA A 192 -6.57 3.27 -11.38
N ILE A 193 -5.68 4.06 -12.00
CA ILE A 193 -5.76 5.52 -12.00
C ILE A 193 -7.09 5.99 -12.60
N ARG A 194 -7.51 5.40 -13.72
CA ARG A 194 -8.78 5.77 -14.37
C ARG A 194 -9.99 5.39 -13.52
N ILE A 195 -9.99 4.21 -12.88
CA ILE A 195 -11.04 3.82 -11.93
C ILE A 195 -11.05 4.77 -10.74
N ASN A 196 -9.88 5.11 -10.18
CA ASN A 196 -9.76 6.05 -9.06
C ASN A 196 -10.27 7.45 -9.43
N SER A 197 -10.04 7.90 -10.68
CA SER A 197 -10.64 9.13 -11.20
C SER A 197 -12.17 9.05 -11.26
N ARG A 198 -12.73 7.91 -11.69
CA ARG A 198 -14.19 7.67 -11.61
C ARG A 198 -14.69 7.70 -10.18
N LEU A 199 -14.00 7.04 -9.24
CA LEU A 199 -14.39 7.03 -7.84
C LEU A 199 -14.39 8.43 -7.20
N ARG A 200 -13.53 9.35 -7.68
CA ARG A 200 -13.55 10.77 -7.32
C ARG A 200 -14.69 11.56 -7.98
N GLY A 201 -15.44 10.95 -8.89
CA GLY A 201 -16.51 11.58 -9.64
C GLY A 201 -16.08 12.32 -10.89
N TYR A 202 -14.85 12.07 -11.40
CA TYR A 202 -14.43 12.52 -12.72
C TYR A 202 -14.87 11.55 -13.81
N ASN A 203 -15.10 12.08 -15.00
CA ASN A 203 -15.34 11.25 -16.17
C ASN A 203 -14.00 10.74 -16.72
N SER A 204 -13.77 9.43 -16.63
CA SER A 204 -12.64 8.72 -17.21
C SER A 204 -13.14 7.41 -17.82
N LYS A 205 -12.50 6.86 -18.85
CA LYS A 205 -12.92 5.57 -19.43
C LYS A 205 -12.21 4.41 -18.74
N ILE A 206 -12.94 3.42 -18.23
CA ILE A 206 -12.32 2.18 -17.73
C ILE A 206 -11.76 1.41 -18.94
N LEU A 207 -10.48 1.06 -18.87
CA LEU A 207 -9.74 0.45 -19.98
C LEU A 207 -9.99 -1.06 -20.05
N ASN A 208 -9.94 -1.72 -18.90
CA ASN A 208 -10.12 -3.15 -18.76
C ASN A 208 -11.10 -3.44 -17.62
N GLU A 209 -12.04 -4.36 -17.86
CA GLU A 209 -13.03 -4.77 -16.87
C GLU A 209 -12.55 -5.97 -16.04
N THR A 210 -11.56 -6.70 -16.55
CA THR A 210 -10.87 -7.82 -15.92
C THR A 210 -9.82 -7.32 -14.94
N VAL A 211 -10.29 -6.62 -13.93
CA VAL A 211 -9.50 -6.17 -12.78
C VAL A 211 -10.10 -6.68 -11.48
N PHE A 212 -9.22 -7.07 -10.58
CA PHE A 212 -9.55 -7.30 -9.20
C PHE A 212 -9.95 -5.98 -8.56
N LEU A 213 -10.93 -6.04 -7.66
CA LEU A 213 -11.28 -4.92 -6.80
C LEU A 213 -11.36 -5.41 -5.36
N MET A 214 -10.66 -4.72 -4.46
CA MET A 214 -10.76 -4.91 -3.03
C MET A 214 -11.09 -3.57 -2.37
N ALA A 215 -12.14 -3.54 -1.56
CA ALA A 215 -12.45 -2.43 -0.69
C ALA A 215 -12.26 -2.86 0.76
N ILE A 216 -11.43 -2.12 1.50
CA ILE A 216 -11.14 -2.33 2.92
C ILE A 216 -11.51 -1.08 3.72
N ASP A 217 -12.04 -1.28 4.93
CA ASP A 217 -12.39 -0.19 5.83
C ASP A 217 -12.30 -0.62 7.31
N SER A 218 -12.30 0.34 8.21
CA SER A 218 -12.28 0.13 9.66
C SER A 218 -13.50 0.77 10.30
N ALA A 219 -14.46 -0.07 10.72
CA ALA A 219 -15.58 0.41 11.54
C ALA A 219 -15.16 0.78 12.97
N VAL A 220 -14.08 0.16 13.48
CA VAL A 220 -13.51 0.40 14.82
C VAL A 220 -11.99 0.55 14.75
N PRO A 221 -11.38 1.34 15.64
CA PRO A 221 -9.92 1.42 15.72
C PRO A 221 -9.28 0.05 15.94
N GLY A 222 -8.21 -0.24 15.21
CA GLY A 222 -7.42 -1.47 15.40
C GLY A 222 -7.89 -2.70 14.62
N ARG A 223 -9.09 -2.69 14.02
CA ARG A 223 -9.58 -3.78 13.17
C ARG A 223 -9.97 -3.27 11.79
N MET A 224 -9.60 -4.01 10.75
CA MET A 224 -9.90 -3.72 9.36
C MET A 224 -10.68 -4.89 8.76
N SER A 225 -11.68 -4.57 7.96
CA SER A 225 -12.53 -5.54 7.28
C SER A 225 -12.45 -5.35 5.78
N ILE A 226 -12.53 -6.46 5.05
CA ILE A 226 -12.79 -6.44 3.61
C ILE A 226 -14.30 -6.22 3.43
N LEU A 227 -14.67 -5.06 2.89
CA LEU A 227 -16.06 -4.73 2.58
C LEU A 227 -16.52 -5.37 1.27
N MET A 228 -15.61 -5.45 0.30
CA MET A 228 -15.88 -6.01 -1.01
C MET A 228 -14.60 -6.60 -1.57
N PHE A 229 -14.72 -7.78 -2.16
CA PHE A 229 -13.69 -8.37 -3.00
C PHE A 229 -14.35 -8.91 -4.26
N ARG A 230 -13.75 -8.62 -5.41
CA ARG A 230 -14.19 -9.10 -6.72
C ARG A 230 -12.96 -9.52 -7.50
N ASP A 231 -13.03 -10.70 -8.11
CA ASP A 231 -11.99 -11.20 -9.01
C ASP A 231 -12.00 -10.48 -10.36
N GLU A 232 -13.16 -9.95 -10.74
CA GLU A 232 -13.36 -9.15 -11.94
C GLU A 232 -14.39 -8.05 -11.66
N LEU A 233 -14.14 -6.84 -12.17
CA LEU A 233 -15.10 -5.74 -12.10
C LEU A 233 -16.36 -6.16 -12.88
N GLY A 234 -16.14 -6.59 -14.11
CA GLY A 234 -17.16 -7.03 -15.06
C GLY A 234 -17.98 -5.87 -15.62
N ASN A 235 -18.49 -6.08 -16.84
CA ASN A 235 -19.26 -5.08 -17.59
C ASN A 235 -20.46 -4.55 -16.79
N ASP A 236 -21.13 -5.42 -16.04
CA ASP A 236 -22.26 -5.03 -15.20
C ASP A 236 -21.89 -3.99 -14.13
N PHE A 237 -20.73 -4.12 -13.50
CA PHE A 237 -20.29 -3.15 -12.51
C PHE A 237 -19.90 -1.84 -13.17
N VAL A 238 -19.15 -1.90 -14.28
CA VAL A 238 -18.74 -0.72 -15.06
C VAL A 238 -19.97 0.06 -15.50
N ARG A 239 -20.96 -0.60 -16.13
CA ARG A 239 -22.21 0.03 -16.55
C ARG A 239 -23.00 0.61 -15.38
N LYS A 240 -23.07 -0.08 -14.25
CA LYS A 240 -23.77 0.43 -13.06
C LYS A 240 -23.06 1.66 -12.48
N LEU A 241 -21.74 1.67 -12.48
CA LEU A 241 -20.93 2.80 -12.03
C LEU A 241 -21.11 4.00 -12.97
N GLU A 242 -21.07 3.78 -14.29
CA GLU A 242 -21.33 4.81 -15.31
C GLU A 242 -22.73 5.39 -15.17
N ARG A 243 -23.74 4.52 -15.14
CA ARG A 243 -25.14 4.92 -14.99
C ARG A 243 -25.37 5.68 -13.69
N TRP A 244 -24.74 5.26 -12.59
CA TRP A 244 -24.81 6.00 -11.33
C TRP A 244 -24.17 7.38 -11.45
N GLN A 245 -23.03 7.50 -12.12
CA GLN A 245 -22.39 8.79 -12.39
C GLN A 245 -23.22 9.71 -13.28
N GLU A 246 -23.86 9.19 -14.31
CA GLU A 246 -24.73 9.95 -15.21
C GLU A 246 -25.99 10.45 -14.51
N ILE A 247 -26.65 9.60 -13.71
CA ILE A 247 -27.91 9.93 -13.05
C ILE A 247 -27.70 10.83 -11.82
N CYS A 248 -26.62 10.60 -11.07
CA CYS A 248 -26.34 11.33 -9.83
C CYS A 248 -25.33 12.48 -9.99
N GLY A 249 -24.65 12.56 -11.14
CA GLY A 249 -23.67 13.60 -11.41
C GLY A 249 -24.31 14.96 -11.60
N TRP A 250 -23.69 16.00 -11.04
CA TRP A 250 -24.14 17.35 -11.27
C TRP A 250 -23.67 17.82 -12.64
N LYS A 251 -24.58 18.44 -13.40
CA LYS A 251 -24.28 18.93 -14.75
C LYS A 251 -23.51 20.23 -14.64
N HIS A 252 -22.22 20.18 -14.97
CA HIS A 252 -21.39 21.36 -15.10
C HIS A 252 -21.28 21.76 -16.57
N THR A 253 -21.57 23.03 -16.86
CA THR A 253 -21.37 23.64 -18.17
C THR A 253 -20.08 24.45 -18.13
N TYR A 254 -19.14 24.10 -19.00
CA TYR A 254 -17.89 24.85 -19.15
C TYR A 254 -17.94 25.67 -20.43
N ALA A 255 -17.61 26.96 -20.32
CA ALA A 255 -17.44 27.81 -21.49
C ALA A 255 -16.10 27.46 -22.15
N LYS A 256 -16.14 26.87 -23.34
CA LYS A 256 -14.95 26.69 -24.18
C LYS A 256 -14.63 28.01 -24.88
N ASP A 257 -13.36 28.37 -24.92
CA ASP A 257 -12.95 29.70 -25.37
C ASP A 257 -13.27 29.94 -26.87
N LYS A 258 -13.91 31.08 -27.13
CA LYS A 258 -14.18 31.78 -28.41
C LYS A 258 -14.86 31.12 -29.61
N LYS A 259 -15.28 29.85 -29.60
CA LYS A 259 -16.33 29.36 -30.53
C LYS A 259 -17.30 28.47 -29.77
N ARG A 260 -18.56 28.93 -29.66
CA ARG A 260 -19.65 28.33 -28.86
C ARG A 260 -19.88 26.85 -29.20
N SER A 261 -19.13 25.96 -28.58
CA SER A 261 -19.56 24.60 -28.25
C SER A 261 -19.56 24.50 -26.74
N GLN A 262 -20.73 24.33 -26.13
CA GLN A 262 -20.84 24.01 -24.71
C GLN A 262 -20.49 22.53 -24.55
N GLU A 263 -19.51 22.21 -23.71
CA GLU A 263 -19.31 20.85 -23.25
C GLU A 263 -19.96 20.68 -21.90
N GLU A 264 -20.80 19.66 -21.80
CA GLU A 264 -21.50 19.27 -20.58
C GLU A 264 -20.72 18.13 -19.94
N HIS A 265 -20.29 18.33 -18.70
CA HIS A 265 -19.60 17.31 -17.93
C HIS A 265 -20.41 16.99 -16.69
N TYR A 266 -20.67 15.72 -16.45
CA TYR A 266 -21.33 15.23 -15.25
C TYR A 266 -20.26 14.91 -14.21
N LEU A 267 -20.21 15.70 -13.14
CA LEU A 267 -19.25 15.49 -12.06
C LEU A 267 -20.01 15.15 -10.78
N LEU A 268 -19.68 13.99 -10.21
CA LEU A 268 -20.20 13.59 -8.91
C LEU A 268 -19.46 14.29 -7.76
N TRP A 269 -18.31 14.89 -8.07
CA TRP A 269 -17.51 15.66 -7.12
C TRP A 269 -18.32 16.77 -6.44
N GLY A 270 -19.20 17.46 -7.16
CA GLY A 270 -20.06 18.49 -6.58
C GLY A 270 -20.96 17.94 -5.47
N LEU A 271 -21.55 16.76 -5.69
CA LEU A 271 -22.43 16.11 -4.72
C LEU A 271 -21.67 15.54 -3.52
N LEU A 272 -20.51 14.91 -3.77
CA LEU A 272 -19.61 14.44 -2.72
C LEU A 272 -19.09 15.63 -1.88
N ALA A 273 -18.63 16.70 -2.52
CA ALA A 273 -18.12 17.89 -1.83
C ALA A 273 -19.22 18.61 -1.02
N CYS A 274 -20.45 18.69 -1.54
CA CYS A 274 -21.59 19.31 -0.83
C CYS A 274 -22.10 18.47 0.34
N GLY A 275 -21.98 17.13 0.28
CA GLY A 275 -22.35 16.23 1.37
C GLY A 275 -21.36 16.19 2.54
N HIS A 276 -20.23 16.91 2.45
CA HIS A 276 -19.14 16.79 3.41
C HIS A 276 -18.73 18.12 4.04
N ARG A 277 -18.43 18.07 5.36
CA ARG A 277 -17.79 19.18 6.06
C ARG A 277 -16.41 19.44 5.42
N LYS A 278 -15.97 20.70 5.46
CA LYS A 278 -14.67 21.17 4.90
C LYS A 278 -13.44 20.41 5.42
N ASP A 279 -13.56 19.67 6.52
CA ASP A 279 -12.51 18.87 7.16
C ASP A 279 -12.11 17.63 6.35
N ARG A 280 -13.07 16.87 5.80
CA ARG A 280 -12.76 15.66 5.01
C ARG A 280 -12.12 15.95 3.65
N ILE A 281 -12.48 17.06 3.02
CA ILE A 281 -11.86 17.50 1.75
C ILE A 281 -10.38 17.82 1.98
N ARG A 282 -10.05 18.52 3.08
CA ARG A 282 -8.66 18.81 3.47
C ARG A 282 -7.88 17.55 3.82
N GLU A 283 -8.53 16.54 4.36
CA GLU A 283 -7.90 15.25 4.65
C GLU A 283 -7.53 14.51 3.37
N GLN A 284 -8.40 14.55 2.36
CA GLN A 284 -8.16 13.95 1.05
C GLN A 284 -7.02 14.66 0.28
N GLU A 285 -6.96 15.99 0.36
CA GLU A 285 -5.84 16.78 -0.17
C GLU A 285 -4.53 16.42 0.53
N ARG A 286 -4.56 16.26 1.86
CA ARG A 286 -3.38 15.87 2.65
C ARG A 286 -2.87 14.47 2.31
N TYR A 287 -3.75 13.48 2.14
CA TYR A 287 -3.35 12.14 1.69
C TYR A 287 -2.73 12.19 0.30
N SER A 288 -3.31 12.96 -0.63
CA SER A 288 -2.72 13.13 -1.95
C SER A 288 -1.34 13.82 -1.91
N GLU A 289 -1.07 14.69 -0.94
CA GLU A 289 0.25 15.31 -0.77
C GLU A 289 1.26 14.38 -0.09
N GLU A 290 0.85 13.64 0.94
CA GLU A 290 1.69 12.63 1.62
C GLU A 290 2.11 11.51 0.66
N ASP A 291 1.15 10.96 -0.08
CA ASP A 291 1.42 9.91 -1.08
C ASP A 291 2.36 10.45 -2.18
N ARG A 292 2.20 11.71 -2.63
CA ARG A 292 3.11 12.34 -3.59
C ARG A 292 4.52 12.57 -3.04
N ARG A 293 4.66 12.93 -1.77
CA ARG A 293 5.97 13.14 -1.12
C ARG A 293 6.70 11.80 -0.92
N GLU A 294 5.99 10.74 -0.56
CA GLU A 294 6.57 9.41 -0.38
C GLU A 294 6.95 8.76 -1.73
N ILE A 295 6.15 8.91 -2.78
CA ILE A 295 6.47 8.41 -4.14
C ILE A 295 7.69 9.13 -4.72
N ASN A 296 7.81 10.45 -4.51
CA ASN A 296 8.97 11.22 -5.00
C ASN A 296 10.26 10.97 -4.19
N HIS A 297 10.20 10.20 -3.09
CA HIS A 297 11.36 9.73 -2.35
C HIS A 297 11.93 8.40 -2.88
N GLU A 298 11.33 7.79 -3.91
CA GLU A 298 11.99 6.75 -4.71
C GLU A 298 13.17 7.37 -5.49
N ASP A 299 14.35 6.73 -5.39
CA ASP A 299 15.65 7.29 -5.80
C ASP A 299 15.66 7.81 -7.26
N PRO A 300 16.02 9.09 -7.51
CA PRO A 300 16.16 9.64 -8.86
C PRO A 300 17.15 8.86 -9.75
N ARG A 301 18.02 8.02 -9.19
CA ARG A 301 18.96 7.17 -9.94
C ARG A 301 18.27 6.08 -10.77
N VAL A 302 17.10 5.58 -10.35
CA VAL A 302 16.30 4.62 -11.13
C VAL A 302 15.77 5.26 -12.43
N HIS A 303 15.60 6.57 -12.44
CA HIS A 303 15.17 7.32 -13.63
C HIS A 303 16.34 7.67 -14.58
N ASN A 304 17.57 7.75 -14.06
CA ASN A 304 18.73 8.16 -14.85
C ASN A 304 19.39 7.02 -15.64
N GLU A 305 19.30 5.78 -15.18
CA GLU A 305 19.76 4.60 -15.95
C GLU A 305 18.91 4.37 -17.21
N ARG A 306 17.61 4.72 -17.16
CA ARG A 306 16.70 4.63 -18.32
C ARG A 306 17.01 5.63 -19.44
N ARG A 307 17.65 6.76 -19.14
CA ARG A 307 18.03 7.75 -20.16
C ARG A 307 19.38 7.47 -20.82
N GLN A 308 20.30 6.80 -20.12
CA GLN A 308 21.63 6.53 -20.68
C GLN A 308 21.64 5.38 -21.69
N HIS A 309 20.73 4.40 -21.57
CA HIS A 309 20.61 3.32 -22.55
C HIS A 309 19.85 3.68 -23.83
N ALA A 310 19.00 4.71 -23.81
CA ALA A 310 18.28 5.19 -25.01
C ALA A 310 19.12 6.14 -25.90
N GLY A 311 20.32 6.54 -25.46
CA GLY A 311 21.16 7.54 -26.14
C GLY A 311 22.35 6.99 -26.93
N ARG A 312 22.48 5.67 -27.10
CA ARG A 312 23.58 5.04 -27.85
C ARG A 312 23.09 4.15 -28.99
N HIS A 313 22.20 4.66 -29.83
CA HIS A 313 22.07 4.19 -31.21
C HIS A 313 21.60 5.36 -32.09
N CYS A 314 22.59 6.10 -32.60
CA CYS A 314 22.56 6.83 -33.87
C CYS A 314 23.90 6.52 -34.55
#